data_AF-A0A2E7N878-F1
#
_entry.id   AF-A0A2E7N878-F1
#
_cell.length_a   1.000
_cell.length_b   1.000
_cell.length_c   1.000
_cell.angle_alpha   90.00
_cell.angle_beta   90.00
_cell.angle_gamma   90.00
#
_symmetry.space_group_name_H-M   'P 1'
#
loop_
_entity.id
_entity.type
_entity.pdbx_description
1 polymer ?
#
loop_
_entity_poly.entity_id
_entity_poly.type
_entity_poly.pdbx_seq_one_letter_code
_entity_poly.pdbx_strand_id
1 'polypeptide(L)'
;KAVKSFQDIIVELHTIPTFPVMGFVKEVIEKIGYVDYLAQSYEGDSEERLENIEELVNAASEYDASNPDGLLQSFLEEVSLIADIDKWDDAADTVTLMTLHAAKGLEFPVVFIAGLEEGLLPHSQSKDSDDDVEEERRLCYVGITRAQKDLFLVHTRYRAKFGQRSACVPSRFLSEIPVDFVEEIDKTIYNAYADKLRTEPTAGYRDSADEDDYQYDAWGDDYDELPVFQIDEPQESVELVSGDIVKHEIFGRGRVVKIAPSSDTVHVDFNRVGIKKLALEYANLEKVEGSCR
;
A
#
# COMPACT_ATOMS: atom_id res chain seq x y z
N LYS A 1 37.58 -6.46 -19.57
CA LYS A 1 37.51 -7.91 -19.27
C LYS A 1 36.06 -8.39 -19.16
N ALA A 2 35.24 -7.82 -18.27
CA ALA A 2 33.82 -8.20 -18.12
C ALA A 2 32.95 -8.05 -19.38
N VAL A 3 33.13 -6.99 -20.16
CA VAL A 3 32.37 -6.81 -21.42
C VAL A 3 32.73 -7.87 -22.46
N LYS A 4 33.99 -8.33 -22.48
CA LYS A 4 34.44 -9.36 -23.41
C LYS A 4 33.87 -10.72 -23.05
N SER A 5 33.88 -11.09 -21.77
CA SER A 5 33.25 -12.33 -21.32
C SER A 5 31.74 -12.34 -21.56
N PHE A 6 31.05 -11.20 -21.39
CA PHE A 6 29.64 -11.10 -21.75
C PHE A 6 29.41 -11.28 -23.26
N GLN A 7 30.22 -10.62 -24.09
CA GLN A 7 30.15 -10.78 -25.54
C GLN A 7 30.36 -12.25 -25.96
N ASP A 8 31.35 -12.93 -25.36
CA ASP A 8 31.66 -14.32 -25.66
C ASP A 8 30.44 -15.23 -25.33
N ILE A 9 29.76 -15.00 -24.20
CA ILE A 9 28.52 -15.70 -23.84
C ILE A 9 27.42 -15.47 -24.88
N ILE A 10 27.16 -14.21 -25.26
CA ILE A 10 26.11 -13.89 -26.24
C ILE A 10 26.40 -14.52 -27.61
N VAL A 11 27.66 -14.50 -28.05
CA VAL A 11 28.07 -15.13 -29.31
C VAL A 11 27.86 -16.65 -29.25
N GLU A 12 28.22 -17.27 -28.12
CA GLU A 12 28.00 -18.70 -27.91
C GLU A 12 26.50 -19.05 -27.95
N LEU A 13 25.64 -18.27 -27.28
CA LEU A 13 24.19 -18.46 -27.31
C LEU A 13 23.60 -18.38 -28.72
N HIS A 14 24.14 -17.54 -29.62
CA HIS A 14 23.70 -17.48 -31.02
C HIS A 14 24.07 -18.72 -31.84
N THR A 15 25.00 -19.55 -31.37
CA THR A 15 25.39 -20.79 -32.05
C THR A 15 24.56 -22.00 -31.64
N ILE A 16 23.79 -21.88 -30.55
CA ILE A 16 22.95 -22.95 -30.02
C ILE A 16 21.71 -23.09 -30.91
N PRO A 17 21.29 -24.32 -31.26
CA PRO A 17 20.03 -24.53 -31.96
C PRO A 17 18.85 -24.02 -31.12
N THR A 18 17.97 -23.25 -31.75
CA THR A 18 16.78 -22.67 -31.10
C THR A 18 15.59 -23.63 -31.04
N PHE A 19 15.77 -24.87 -31.53
CA PHE A 19 14.78 -25.94 -31.51
C PHE A 19 15.45 -27.25 -31.06
N PRO A 20 14.84 -28.02 -30.13
CA PRO A 20 13.61 -27.76 -29.38
C PRO A 20 13.73 -26.55 -28.45
N VAL A 21 12.64 -25.81 -28.21
CA VAL A 21 12.63 -24.58 -27.41
C VAL A 21 13.02 -24.87 -25.96
N MET A 22 12.51 -25.97 -25.38
CA MET A 22 12.89 -26.43 -24.04
C MET A 22 14.39 -26.65 -23.91
N GLY A 23 15.01 -27.27 -24.93
CA GLY A 23 16.45 -27.53 -24.96
C GLY A 23 17.26 -26.24 -24.95
N PHE A 24 16.85 -25.26 -25.78
CA PHE A 24 17.47 -23.95 -25.82
C PHE A 24 17.35 -23.20 -24.48
N VAL A 25 16.15 -23.15 -23.88
CA VAL A 25 15.91 -22.46 -22.60
C VAL A 25 16.77 -23.05 -21.48
N LYS A 26 16.88 -24.38 -21.39
CA LYS A 26 17.76 -25.05 -20.41
C LYS A 26 19.24 -24.70 -20.60
N GLU A 27 19.74 -24.79 -21.83
CA GLU A 27 21.11 -24.42 -22.17
C GLU A 27 21.43 -22.96 -21.80
N VAL A 28 20.50 -22.03 -22.05
CA VAL A 28 20.65 -20.62 -21.68
C VAL A 28 20.76 -20.47 -20.15
N ILE A 29 19.85 -21.08 -19.39
CA ILE A 29 19.81 -21.01 -17.92
C ILE A 29 21.11 -21.55 -17.31
N GLU A 30 21.60 -22.69 -17.82
CA GLU A 30 22.85 -23.31 -17.38
C GLU A 30 24.07 -22.45 -17.72
N LYS A 31 24.18 -21.94 -18.96
CA LYS A 31 25.35 -21.15 -19.39
C LYS A 31 25.49 -19.81 -18.69
N ILE A 32 24.39 -19.15 -18.35
CA ILE A 32 24.44 -17.90 -17.60
C ILE A 32 24.59 -18.13 -16.08
N GLY A 33 24.56 -19.39 -15.62
CA GLY A 33 24.68 -19.76 -14.21
C GLY A 33 23.54 -19.20 -13.36
N TYR A 34 22.33 -19.09 -13.92
CA TYR A 34 21.23 -18.39 -13.26
C TYR A 34 20.74 -19.13 -11.99
N VAL A 35 20.71 -20.45 -12.04
CA VAL A 35 20.32 -21.31 -10.91
C VAL A 35 21.26 -21.09 -9.73
N ASP A 36 22.57 -21.13 -9.97
CA ASP A 36 23.58 -20.88 -8.94
C ASP A 36 23.48 -19.45 -8.38
N TYR A 37 23.20 -18.47 -9.26
CA TYR A 37 22.97 -17.09 -8.87
C TYR A 37 21.76 -16.94 -7.95
N LEU A 38 20.63 -17.58 -8.27
CA LEU A 38 19.42 -17.56 -7.46
C LEU A 38 19.64 -18.22 -6.09
N ALA A 39 20.32 -19.37 -6.07
CA ALA A 39 20.64 -20.09 -4.85
C ALA A 39 21.56 -19.31 -3.90
N GLN A 40 22.51 -18.53 -4.44
CA GLN A 40 23.47 -17.76 -3.64
C GLN A 40 22.97 -16.37 -3.23
N SER A 41 22.12 -15.74 -4.05
CA SER A 41 21.73 -14.34 -3.85
C SER A 41 20.48 -14.16 -2.99
N TYR A 42 19.67 -15.23 -2.83
CA TYR A 42 18.38 -15.18 -2.15
C TYR A 42 18.26 -16.31 -1.12
N GLU A 43 18.92 -16.16 0.04
CA GLU A 43 18.69 -17.06 1.17
C GLU A 43 17.22 -16.96 1.65
N GLY A 44 16.42 -17.99 1.40
CA GLY A 44 15.03 -18.13 1.86
C GLY A 44 13.93 -17.97 0.79
N ASP A 45 14.21 -17.29 -0.32
CA ASP A 45 13.28 -17.08 -1.46
C ASP A 45 13.78 -17.79 -2.74
N SER A 46 14.86 -18.56 -2.63
CA SER A 46 15.47 -19.26 -3.76
C SER A 46 14.60 -20.41 -4.26
N GLU A 47 13.87 -21.12 -3.39
CA GLU A 47 13.01 -22.26 -3.77
C GLU A 47 11.86 -21.81 -4.68
N GLU A 48 11.07 -20.80 -4.28
CA GLU A 48 9.95 -20.27 -5.09
C GLU A 48 10.44 -19.74 -6.45
N ARG A 49 11.62 -19.11 -6.49
CA ARG A 49 12.22 -18.62 -7.74
C ARG A 49 12.69 -19.76 -8.64
N LEU A 50 13.23 -20.83 -8.07
CA LEU A 50 13.60 -22.03 -8.83
C LEU A 50 12.36 -22.73 -9.38
N GLU A 51 11.28 -22.83 -8.61
CA GLU A 51 9.99 -23.34 -9.08
C GLU A 51 9.45 -22.54 -10.28
N ASN A 52 9.53 -21.22 -10.25
CA ASN A 52 9.15 -20.38 -11.38
C ASN A 52 10.00 -20.62 -12.65
N ILE A 53 11.29 -20.91 -12.48
CA ILE A 53 12.19 -21.26 -13.60
C ILE A 53 11.85 -22.66 -14.14
N GLU A 54 11.52 -23.61 -13.27
CA GLU A 54 11.03 -24.93 -13.70
C GLU A 54 9.72 -24.81 -14.47
N GLU A 55 8.82 -23.93 -14.06
CA GLU A 55 7.55 -23.68 -14.76
C GLU A 55 7.77 -23.09 -16.16
N LEU A 56 8.75 -22.19 -16.32
CA LEU A 56 9.14 -21.69 -17.65
C LEU A 56 9.63 -22.83 -18.56
N VAL A 57 10.40 -23.78 -18.01
CA VAL A 57 10.87 -24.96 -18.74
C VAL A 57 9.70 -25.89 -19.09
N ASN A 58 8.72 -26.05 -18.19
CA ASN A 58 7.51 -26.83 -18.43
C ASN A 58 6.67 -26.21 -19.56
N ALA A 59 6.44 -24.89 -19.54
CA ALA A 59 5.74 -24.17 -20.60
C ALA A 59 6.43 -24.33 -21.96
N ALA A 60 7.76 -24.25 -21.99
CA ALA A 60 8.54 -24.52 -23.22
C ALA A 60 8.39 -25.97 -23.69
N SER A 61 8.32 -26.94 -22.78
CA SER A 61 8.11 -28.35 -23.12
C SER A 61 6.70 -28.62 -23.67
N GLU A 62 5.68 -27.97 -23.12
CA GLU A 62 4.30 -28.07 -23.61
C GLU A 62 4.15 -27.43 -25.00
N TYR A 63 4.83 -26.32 -25.22
CA TYR A 63 4.93 -25.69 -26.53
C TYR A 63 5.59 -26.61 -27.57
N ASP A 64 6.74 -27.22 -27.24
CA ASP A 64 7.43 -28.17 -28.13
C ASP A 64 6.55 -29.39 -28.46
N ALA A 65 5.75 -29.85 -27.50
CA ALA A 65 4.83 -30.98 -27.69
C ALA A 65 3.64 -30.63 -28.62
N SER A 66 3.13 -29.40 -28.50
CA SER A 66 2.00 -28.91 -29.30
C SER A 66 2.43 -28.40 -30.68
N ASN A 67 3.70 -28.01 -30.83
CA ASN A 67 4.27 -27.42 -32.04
C ASN A 67 5.56 -28.15 -32.46
N PRO A 68 5.47 -29.30 -33.15
CA PRO A 68 6.63 -30.12 -33.52
C PRO A 68 7.66 -29.43 -34.44
N ASP A 69 7.28 -28.34 -35.10
CA ASP A 69 8.15 -27.51 -35.95
C ASP A 69 8.19 -26.04 -35.47
N GLY A 70 7.77 -25.79 -34.22
CA GLY A 70 7.64 -24.44 -33.65
C GLY A 70 9.01 -23.79 -33.42
N LEU A 71 9.15 -22.53 -33.84
CA LEU A 71 10.38 -21.77 -33.59
C LEU A 71 10.32 -21.05 -32.23
N LEU A 72 11.48 -20.76 -31.64
CA LEU A 72 11.60 -19.94 -30.42
C LEU A 72 10.85 -18.61 -30.53
N GLN A 73 10.89 -17.96 -31.71
CA GLN A 73 10.18 -16.70 -31.91
C GLN A 73 8.67 -16.85 -31.70
N SER A 74 8.07 -17.92 -32.22
CA SER A 74 6.65 -18.19 -32.06
C SER A 74 6.27 -18.56 -30.63
N PHE A 75 7.16 -19.24 -29.89
CA PHE A 75 7.00 -19.43 -28.44
C PHE A 75 7.00 -18.09 -27.69
N LEU A 76 7.93 -17.18 -28.00
CA LEU A 76 7.97 -15.86 -27.38
C LEU A 76 6.74 -15.01 -27.71
N GLU A 77 6.20 -15.14 -28.92
CA GLU A 77 4.93 -14.54 -29.30
C GLU A 77 3.79 -15.14 -28.46
N GLU A 78 3.70 -16.47 -28.34
CA GLU A 78 2.66 -17.15 -27.56
C GLU A 78 2.73 -16.80 -26.07
N VAL A 79 3.90 -16.84 -25.43
CA VAL A 79 4.07 -16.43 -24.02
C VAL A 79 3.72 -14.96 -23.82
N SER A 80 3.95 -14.10 -24.81
CA SER A 80 3.53 -12.70 -24.75
C SER A 80 2.02 -12.50 -24.95
N LEU A 81 1.36 -13.46 -25.61
CA LEU A 81 -0.07 -13.47 -25.92
C LEU A 81 -0.90 -14.16 -24.83
N ILE A 82 -0.31 -15.11 -24.09
CA ILE A 82 -0.93 -15.73 -22.91
C ILE A 82 -1.07 -14.64 -21.85
N ALA A 83 -2.24 -14.00 -21.87
CA ALA A 83 -2.70 -13.21 -20.74
C ALA A 83 -3.14 -14.17 -19.63
N ASP A 84 -2.91 -13.80 -18.36
CA ASP A 84 -3.39 -14.54 -17.19
C ASP A 84 -4.93 -14.82 -17.22
N ILE A 85 -5.65 -14.13 -18.11
CA ILE A 85 -7.09 -14.28 -18.36
C ILE A 85 -7.42 -15.60 -19.07
N ASP A 86 -6.53 -16.14 -19.92
CA ASP A 86 -6.85 -17.32 -20.75
C ASP A 86 -6.77 -18.65 -19.97
N LYS A 87 -6.19 -18.65 -18.76
CA LYS A 87 -6.21 -19.79 -17.82
C LYS A 87 -7.42 -19.74 -16.86
N TRP A 88 -8.38 -18.84 -17.09
CA TRP A 88 -9.54 -18.66 -16.23
C TRP A 88 -10.51 -19.85 -16.34
N ASP A 89 -10.59 -20.64 -15.28
CA ASP A 89 -11.56 -21.71 -15.11
C ASP A 89 -12.73 -21.22 -14.25
N ASP A 90 -13.88 -21.02 -14.89
CA ASP A 90 -15.16 -20.67 -14.26
C ASP A 90 -15.58 -21.65 -13.15
N ALA A 91 -15.07 -22.89 -13.17
CA ALA A 91 -15.42 -23.93 -12.21
C ALA A 91 -14.49 -23.99 -10.97
N ALA A 92 -13.39 -23.25 -10.97
CA ALA A 92 -12.44 -23.25 -9.87
C ALA A 92 -12.97 -22.40 -8.69
N ASP A 93 -13.19 -23.02 -7.53
CA ASP A 93 -13.61 -22.34 -6.28
C ASP A 93 -12.45 -21.54 -5.67
N THR A 94 -12.12 -20.43 -6.32
CA THR A 94 -10.95 -19.60 -6.00
C THR A 94 -11.28 -18.11 -6.08
N VAL A 95 -10.54 -17.28 -5.34
CA VAL A 95 -10.63 -15.83 -5.44
C VAL A 95 -9.71 -15.36 -6.57
N THR A 96 -10.27 -14.67 -7.55
CA THR A 96 -9.50 -14.12 -8.67
C THR A 96 -8.94 -12.74 -8.32
N LEU A 97 -7.63 -12.59 -8.49
CA LEU A 97 -6.94 -11.30 -8.39
C LEU A 97 -6.50 -10.87 -9.79
N MET A 98 -6.84 -9.64 -10.17
CA MET A 98 -6.46 -9.08 -11.47
C MET A 98 -6.35 -7.55 -11.38
N THR A 99 -5.75 -6.96 -12.40
CA THR A 99 -5.74 -5.49 -12.54
C THR A 99 -7.07 -4.99 -13.09
N LEU A 100 -7.40 -3.71 -12.85
CA LEU A 100 -8.63 -3.10 -13.40
C LEU A 100 -8.71 -3.17 -14.93
N HIS A 101 -7.56 -3.09 -15.61
CA HIS A 101 -7.49 -3.21 -17.07
C HIS A 101 -7.85 -4.62 -17.54
N ALA A 102 -7.37 -5.65 -16.85
CA ALA A 102 -7.66 -7.06 -17.16
C ALA A 102 -9.13 -7.43 -16.93
N ALA A 103 -9.82 -6.73 -16.03
CA ALA A 103 -11.22 -6.99 -15.73
C ALA A 103 -12.20 -6.55 -16.85
N LYS A 104 -11.72 -5.87 -17.89
CA LYS A 104 -12.56 -5.34 -18.97
C LYS A 104 -13.27 -6.47 -19.72
N GLY A 105 -14.60 -6.43 -19.74
CA GLY A 105 -15.43 -7.43 -20.42
C GLY A 105 -15.79 -8.64 -19.56
N LEU A 106 -15.26 -8.73 -18.33
CA LEU A 106 -15.64 -9.73 -17.34
C LEU A 106 -16.69 -9.15 -16.39
N GLU A 107 -17.46 -10.01 -15.70
CA GLU A 107 -18.41 -9.61 -14.67
C GLU A 107 -18.42 -10.65 -13.55
N PHE A 108 -18.54 -10.20 -12.31
CA PHE A 108 -18.49 -11.05 -11.14
C PHE A 108 -19.65 -10.74 -10.17
N PRO A 109 -20.18 -11.75 -9.46
CA PRO A 109 -21.21 -11.53 -8.45
C PRO A 109 -20.78 -10.53 -7.38
N VAL A 110 -19.53 -10.61 -6.93
CA VAL A 110 -18.95 -9.77 -5.87
C VAL A 110 -17.60 -9.25 -6.34
N VAL A 111 -17.35 -7.94 -6.19
CA VAL A 111 -16.09 -7.30 -6.59
C VAL A 111 -15.51 -6.49 -5.44
N PHE A 112 -14.20 -6.64 -5.23
CA PHE A 112 -13.41 -5.80 -4.34
C PHE A 112 -12.46 -4.93 -5.17
N ILE A 113 -12.61 -3.61 -5.10
CA ILE A 113 -11.65 -2.66 -5.66
C ILE A 113 -10.77 -2.15 -4.52
N ALA A 114 -9.55 -2.66 -4.46
CA ALA A 114 -8.58 -2.28 -3.44
C ALA A 114 -7.67 -1.13 -3.90
N GLY A 115 -7.27 -0.29 -2.95
CA GLY A 115 -6.29 0.76 -3.20
C GLY A 115 -6.87 2.01 -3.87
N LEU A 116 -8.11 2.37 -3.55
CA LEU A 116 -8.72 3.64 -3.96
C LEU A 116 -8.09 4.81 -3.20
N GLU A 117 -6.88 5.19 -3.63
CA GLU A 117 -6.03 6.19 -3.00
C GLU A 117 -5.46 7.15 -4.05
N GLU A 118 -5.30 8.42 -3.67
CA GLU A 118 -4.60 9.40 -4.51
C GLU A 118 -3.16 8.97 -4.78
N GLY A 119 -2.80 8.92 -6.07
CA GLY A 119 -1.49 8.44 -6.51
C GLY A 119 -1.43 6.93 -6.76
N LEU A 120 -2.52 6.19 -6.56
CA LEU A 120 -2.69 4.83 -7.07
C LEU A 120 -3.86 4.77 -8.07
N LEU A 121 -5.05 5.27 -7.67
CA LEU A 121 -6.21 5.42 -8.54
C LEU A 121 -6.99 6.67 -8.10
N PRO A 122 -6.79 7.84 -8.74
CA PRO A 122 -6.01 8.04 -9.97
C PRO A 122 -4.50 7.88 -9.74
N HIS A 123 -3.82 7.30 -10.74
CA HIS A 123 -2.36 7.12 -10.71
C HIS A 123 -1.61 8.45 -10.58
N SER A 124 -0.42 8.45 -9.98
CA SER A 124 0.34 9.69 -9.77
C SER A 124 0.72 10.41 -11.06
N GLN A 125 0.87 9.66 -12.16
CA GLN A 125 1.24 10.19 -13.47
C GLN A 125 0.11 10.94 -14.19
N SER A 126 -1.16 10.68 -13.84
CA SER A 126 -2.29 11.38 -14.45
C SER A 126 -2.60 12.73 -13.78
N LYS A 127 -1.93 13.09 -12.69
CA LYS A 127 -2.27 14.29 -11.89
C LYS A 127 -2.04 15.61 -12.62
N ASP A 128 -1.18 15.62 -13.63
CA ASP A 128 -0.75 16.84 -14.32
C ASP A 128 -1.65 17.19 -15.53
N SER A 129 -2.59 16.31 -15.90
CA SER A 129 -3.47 16.46 -17.05
C SER A 129 -4.89 16.03 -16.71
N ASP A 130 -5.85 16.94 -16.91
CA ASP A 130 -7.27 16.64 -16.67
C ASP A 130 -7.76 15.48 -17.55
N ASP A 131 -7.28 15.39 -18.80
CA ASP A 131 -7.64 14.32 -19.73
C ASP A 131 -7.18 12.94 -19.22
N ASP A 132 -6.02 12.86 -18.57
CA ASP A 132 -5.49 11.62 -18.01
C ASP A 132 -6.25 11.23 -16.73
N VAL A 133 -6.68 12.20 -15.91
CA VAL A 133 -7.57 11.94 -14.78
C VAL A 133 -8.93 11.42 -15.25
N GLU A 134 -9.46 11.95 -16.35
CA GLU A 134 -10.70 11.45 -16.95
C GLU A 134 -10.56 10.00 -17.45
N GLU A 135 -9.39 9.60 -17.96
CA GLU A 135 -9.12 8.21 -18.33
C GLU A 135 -9.08 7.29 -17.10
N GLU A 136 -8.42 7.70 -16.03
CA GLU A 136 -8.42 6.97 -14.76
C GLU A 136 -9.83 6.88 -14.15
N ARG A 137 -10.66 7.92 -14.33
CA ARG A 137 -12.08 7.89 -13.92
C ARG A 137 -12.85 6.87 -14.74
N ARG A 138 -12.61 6.78 -16.06
CA ARG A 138 -13.20 5.74 -16.93
C ARG A 138 -12.76 4.35 -16.47
N LEU A 139 -11.50 4.18 -16.09
CA LEU A 139 -10.99 2.91 -15.56
C LEU A 139 -11.68 2.52 -14.25
N CYS A 140 -11.85 3.47 -13.32
CA CYS A 140 -12.60 3.26 -12.08
C CYS A 140 -14.06 2.87 -12.36
N TYR A 141 -14.72 3.57 -13.29
CA TYR A 141 -16.07 3.25 -13.74
C TYR A 141 -16.19 1.83 -14.32
N VAL A 142 -15.22 1.41 -15.16
CA VAL A 142 -15.18 0.04 -15.67
C VAL A 142 -15.10 -0.95 -14.51
N GLY A 143 -14.22 -0.73 -13.53
CA GLY A 143 -14.11 -1.56 -12.33
C GLY A 143 -15.42 -1.69 -11.55
N ILE A 144 -16.08 -0.56 -11.28
CA ILE A 144 -17.36 -0.49 -10.57
C ILE A 144 -18.44 -1.31 -11.30
N THR A 145 -18.50 -1.19 -12.62
CA THR A 145 -19.49 -1.90 -13.44
C THR A 145 -19.20 -3.39 -13.65
N ARG A 146 -18.11 -3.94 -13.10
CA ARG A 146 -17.87 -5.39 -13.13
C ARG A 146 -18.69 -6.14 -12.06
N ALA A 147 -19.18 -5.43 -11.05
CA ALA A 147 -19.95 -6.01 -9.96
C ALA A 147 -21.42 -6.21 -10.35
N GLN A 148 -21.95 -7.42 -10.16
CA GLN A 148 -23.35 -7.74 -10.42
C GLN A 148 -24.25 -7.60 -9.19
N LYS A 149 -23.74 -7.92 -7.99
CA LYS A 149 -24.51 -7.86 -6.73
C LYS A 149 -23.86 -6.91 -5.74
N ASP A 150 -22.65 -7.23 -5.30
CA ASP A 150 -21.98 -6.52 -4.21
C ASP A 150 -20.65 -5.92 -4.69
N LEU A 151 -20.42 -4.66 -4.30
CA LEU A 151 -19.21 -3.91 -4.60
C LEU A 151 -18.60 -3.36 -3.32
N PHE A 152 -17.34 -3.69 -3.08
CA PHE A 152 -16.57 -3.18 -1.95
C PHE A 152 -15.44 -2.30 -2.45
N LEU A 153 -15.42 -1.05 -2.00
CA LEU A 153 -14.38 -0.06 -2.32
C LEU A 153 -13.49 0.13 -1.11
N VAL A 154 -12.19 -0.15 -1.26
CA VAL A 154 -11.26 -0.22 -0.13
C VAL A 154 -10.10 0.74 -0.30
N HIS A 155 -9.83 1.54 0.73
CA HIS A 155 -8.64 2.37 0.85
C HIS A 155 -7.97 2.15 2.22
N THR A 156 -6.67 2.43 2.35
CA THR A 156 -5.96 2.40 3.63
C THR A 156 -5.55 3.80 4.08
N ARG A 157 -5.32 4.00 5.39
CA ARG A 157 -4.71 5.21 5.95
C ARG A 157 -3.19 5.23 5.78
N TYR A 158 -2.57 4.04 5.72
CA TYR A 158 -1.13 3.90 5.55
C TYR A 158 -0.79 2.71 4.65
N ARG A 159 0.17 2.89 3.76
CA ARG A 159 0.66 1.84 2.86
C ARG A 159 2.18 1.76 2.91
N ALA A 160 2.71 0.55 2.98
CA ALA A 160 4.14 0.33 2.76
C ALA A 160 4.40 0.19 1.25
N LYS A 161 5.32 1.01 0.72
CA LYS A 161 5.86 0.86 -0.63
C LYS A 161 7.38 0.83 -0.51
N PHE A 162 8.03 -0.21 -1.05
CA PHE A 162 9.49 -0.37 -1.01
C PHE A 162 10.09 -0.24 0.40
N GLY A 163 9.43 -0.84 1.40
CA GLY A 163 9.88 -0.80 2.81
C GLY A 163 9.61 0.51 3.55
N GLN A 164 9.13 1.56 2.88
CA GLN A 164 8.75 2.82 3.51
C GLN A 164 7.23 2.90 3.69
N ARG A 165 6.79 3.15 4.92
CA ARG A 165 5.38 3.40 5.24
C ARG A 165 5.04 4.87 5.00
N SER A 166 4.06 5.14 4.15
CA SER A 166 3.54 6.48 3.88
C SER A 166 2.06 6.57 4.25
N ALA A 167 1.62 7.77 4.62
CA ALA A 167 0.21 8.07 4.79
C ALA A 167 -0.46 8.15 3.40
N CYS A 168 -1.66 7.60 3.30
CA CYS A 168 -2.46 7.59 2.08
C CYS A 168 -3.61 8.58 2.19
N VAL A 169 -3.94 9.21 1.07
CA VAL A 169 -5.12 10.07 0.94
C VAL A 169 -6.17 9.26 0.16
N PRO A 170 -7.44 9.18 0.62
CA PRO A 170 -8.50 8.51 -0.13
C PRO A 170 -8.63 9.08 -1.54
N SER A 171 -8.96 8.23 -2.51
CA SER A 171 -9.18 8.66 -3.90
C SER A 171 -10.30 9.68 -3.99
N ARG A 172 -10.11 10.72 -4.82
CA ARG A 172 -11.18 11.66 -5.16
C ARG A 172 -12.43 10.98 -5.72
N PHE A 173 -12.28 9.85 -6.42
CA PHE A 173 -13.42 9.12 -7.01
C PHE A 173 -14.39 8.58 -5.96
N LEU A 174 -13.95 8.36 -4.72
CA LEU A 174 -14.85 7.96 -3.62
C LEU A 174 -15.85 9.07 -3.28
N SER A 175 -15.41 10.34 -3.32
CA SER A 175 -16.28 11.48 -3.04
C SER A 175 -17.25 11.83 -4.18
N GLU A 176 -17.02 11.28 -5.37
CA GLU A 176 -17.90 11.47 -6.53
C GLU A 176 -19.12 10.52 -6.49
N ILE A 177 -19.08 9.48 -5.66
CA ILE A 177 -20.19 8.53 -5.48
C ILE A 177 -21.23 9.15 -4.55
N PRO A 178 -22.53 9.17 -4.91
CA PRO A 178 -23.55 9.73 -4.04
C PRO A 178 -23.63 8.96 -2.71
N VAL A 179 -23.63 9.70 -1.61
CA VAL A 179 -23.59 9.17 -0.23
C VAL A 179 -24.76 8.23 0.08
N ASP A 180 -25.90 8.40 -0.58
CA ASP A 180 -27.09 7.56 -0.38
C ASP A 180 -26.87 6.10 -0.82
N PHE A 181 -25.83 5.84 -1.63
CA PHE A 181 -25.47 4.50 -2.12
C PHE A 181 -24.23 3.92 -1.45
N VAL A 182 -23.70 4.59 -0.41
CA VAL A 182 -22.44 4.19 0.24
C VAL A 182 -22.69 3.86 1.70
N GLU A 183 -22.36 2.62 2.08
CA GLU A 183 -22.21 2.24 3.48
C GLU A 183 -20.72 2.37 3.86
N GLU A 184 -20.39 3.34 4.72
CA GLU A 184 -19.02 3.54 5.17
C GLU A 184 -18.71 2.65 6.38
N ILE A 185 -17.75 1.75 6.21
CA ILE A 185 -17.30 0.82 7.26
C ILE A 185 -15.83 1.11 7.56
N ASP A 186 -15.55 1.69 8.74
CA ASP A 186 -14.18 1.91 9.20
C ASP A 186 -13.77 0.85 10.24
N LYS A 187 -13.00 -0.14 9.79
CA LYS A 187 -12.44 -1.22 10.62
C LYS A 187 -11.04 -0.91 11.19
N THR A 188 -10.57 0.34 11.14
CA THR A 188 -9.28 0.66 11.76
C THR A 188 -9.34 0.50 13.27
N ILE A 189 -8.21 0.12 13.87
CA ILE A 189 -8.08 -0.17 15.32
C ILE A 189 -8.61 0.99 16.19
N TYR A 190 -8.59 2.22 15.67
CA TYR A 190 -9.12 3.41 16.33
C TYR A 190 -10.63 3.35 16.60
N ASN A 191 -11.42 2.76 15.68
CA ASN A 191 -12.87 2.63 15.84
C ASN A 191 -13.30 1.35 16.54
N ALA A 192 -12.51 0.27 16.46
CA ALA A 192 -12.78 -0.96 17.22
C ALA A 192 -12.79 -0.74 18.74
N TYR A 193 -12.01 0.24 19.23
CA TYR A 193 -12.03 0.67 20.63
C TYR A 193 -13.26 1.55 20.94
N ALA A 194 -13.63 2.46 20.03
CA ALA A 194 -14.78 3.35 20.19
C ALA A 194 -16.14 2.62 20.13
N ASP A 195 -16.26 1.57 19.31
CA ASP A 195 -17.49 0.75 19.24
C ASP A 195 -17.66 -0.12 20.48
N LYS A 196 -16.58 -0.68 21.04
CA LYS A 196 -16.63 -1.38 22.33
C LYS A 196 -17.09 -0.46 23.47
N LEU A 197 -16.71 0.82 23.44
CA LEU A 197 -17.15 1.82 24.41
C LEU A 197 -18.62 2.25 24.22
N ARG A 198 -19.21 2.02 23.04
CA ARG A 198 -20.62 2.36 22.73
C ARG A 198 -21.61 1.24 23.04
N THR A 199 -21.17 -0.01 22.97
CA THR A 199 -22.04 -1.18 23.19
C THR A 199 -22.21 -1.58 24.65
N GLU A 200 -21.37 -1.08 25.55
CA GLU A 200 -21.55 -1.24 26.99
C GLU A 200 -22.53 -0.16 27.50
N PRO A 201 -23.70 -0.51 28.04
CA PRO A 201 -24.53 0.47 28.72
C PRO A 201 -23.72 0.96 29.92
N THR A 202 -23.39 2.25 29.95
CA THR A 202 -22.90 2.93 31.15
C THR A 202 -24.05 3.04 32.16
N ALA A 203 -24.47 1.89 32.67
CA ALA A 203 -25.46 1.76 33.72
C ALA A 203 -24.76 2.03 35.05
N GLY A 204 -24.71 3.32 35.40
CA GLY A 204 -24.67 3.82 36.77
C GLY A 204 -23.47 3.39 37.61
N TYR A 205 -22.52 4.29 37.78
CA TYR A 205 -21.96 4.46 39.11
C TYR A 205 -21.73 5.94 39.40
N ARG A 206 -22.56 6.43 40.31
CA ARG A 206 -22.47 7.72 40.96
C ARG A 206 -21.77 7.43 42.29
N ASP A 207 -20.79 8.25 42.60
CA ASP A 207 -20.34 8.59 43.95
C ASP A 207 -19.38 7.64 44.69
N SER A 208 -18.62 8.30 45.58
CA SER A 208 -17.63 7.84 46.55
C SER A 208 -16.31 7.28 46.01
N ALA A 209 -15.31 8.17 46.04
CA ALA A 209 -13.92 7.82 46.26
C ALA A 209 -13.78 7.02 47.56
N ASP A 210 -13.11 5.88 47.48
CA ASP A 210 -12.35 5.29 48.57
C ASP A 210 -11.13 4.60 47.95
N GLU A 211 -9.95 4.99 48.43
CA GLU A 211 -8.68 4.32 48.20
C GLU A 211 -8.71 2.93 48.83
N ASP A 212 -7.96 2.00 48.23
CA ASP A 212 -7.70 0.63 48.69
C ASP A 212 -8.80 -0.41 48.39
N ASP A 213 -8.61 -1.16 47.30
CA ASP A 213 -8.44 -2.64 47.33
C ASP A 213 -8.68 -3.22 45.92
N TYR A 214 -7.62 -3.48 45.16
CA TYR A 214 -7.67 -4.38 44.01
C TYR A 214 -6.47 -5.33 44.05
N GLN A 215 -6.69 -6.47 44.69
CA GLN A 215 -5.82 -7.64 44.60
C GLN A 215 -5.99 -8.27 43.21
N TYR A 216 -4.95 -8.17 42.39
CA TYR A 216 -4.87 -8.78 41.06
C TYR A 216 -4.54 -10.26 41.21
N ASP A 217 -5.44 -11.15 40.80
CA ASP A 217 -5.10 -12.56 40.60
C ASP A 217 -4.24 -12.68 39.34
N ALA A 218 -3.01 -13.15 39.56
CA ALA A 218 -1.98 -13.29 38.55
C ALA A 218 -2.39 -14.28 37.44
N TRP A 219 -2.46 -13.77 36.21
CA TRP A 219 -2.30 -14.58 35.00
C TRP A 219 -0.86 -14.38 34.54
N GLY A 220 -0.09 -15.47 34.61
CA GLY A 220 1.36 -15.47 34.47
C GLY A 220 1.88 -15.01 33.12
N ASP A 221 2.94 -14.20 33.21
CA ASP A 221 4.21 -14.28 32.51
C ASP A 221 4.18 -14.64 31.01
N ASP A 222 4.13 -13.62 30.14
CA ASP A 222 5.18 -13.34 29.14
C ASP A 222 4.93 -12.00 28.39
N TYR A 223 5.19 -10.86 29.05
CA TYR A 223 5.18 -9.54 28.42
C TYR A 223 6.32 -8.65 28.95
N ASP A 224 7.55 -9.16 28.91
CA ASP A 224 8.69 -8.26 28.93
C ASP A 224 8.91 -7.72 27.51
N GLU A 225 8.85 -6.39 27.38
CA GLU A 225 9.10 -5.57 26.17
C GLU A 225 7.90 -5.11 25.31
N LEU A 226 6.84 -4.59 25.95
CA LEU A 226 6.00 -3.57 25.29
C LEU A 226 6.56 -2.17 25.59
N PRO A 227 6.80 -1.31 24.57
CA PRO A 227 7.30 0.04 24.80
C PRO A 227 6.25 0.86 25.55
N VAL A 228 6.62 1.35 26.73
CA VAL A 228 5.81 2.30 27.50
C VAL A 228 5.81 3.63 26.73
N PHE A 229 4.67 3.99 26.15
CA PHE A 229 4.47 5.33 25.59
C PHE A 229 4.47 6.33 26.75
N GLN A 230 5.52 7.15 26.83
CA GLN A 230 5.53 8.31 27.70
C GLN A 230 4.47 9.30 27.21
N ILE A 231 3.49 9.58 28.05
CA ILE A 231 2.55 10.68 27.85
C ILE A 231 3.29 11.93 28.36
N ASP A 232 3.56 12.88 27.47
CA ASP A 232 4.20 14.14 27.85
C ASP A 232 3.35 14.88 28.89
N GLU A 233 3.99 15.34 29.97
CA GLU A 233 3.33 16.14 31.01
C GLU A 233 2.87 17.50 30.44
N PRO A 234 1.68 17.99 30.84
CA PRO A 234 1.19 19.29 30.39
C PRO A 234 2.11 20.43 30.86
N GLN A 235 2.51 21.31 29.94
CA GLN A 235 3.38 22.46 30.25
C GLN A 235 2.59 23.74 30.51
N GLU A 236 3.19 24.68 31.25
CA GLU A 236 2.63 26.01 31.51
C GLU A 236 2.29 26.74 30.20
N SER A 237 1.08 27.27 30.11
CA SER A 237 0.54 27.94 28.93
C SER A 237 1.40 29.15 28.52
N VAL A 238 2.06 29.07 27.37
CA VAL A 238 2.77 30.21 26.78
C VAL A 238 1.77 31.18 26.18
N GLU A 239 1.76 32.44 26.64
CA GLU A 239 0.94 33.49 26.02
C GLU A 239 1.44 33.80 24.60
N LEU A 240 0.69 33.40 23.58
CA LEU A 240 0.98 33.62 22.17
C LEU A 240 0.03 34.66 21.56
N VAL A 241 0.53 35.44 20.60
CA VAL A 241 -0.27 36.40 19.83
C VAL A 241 -0.29 35.99 18.35
N SER A 242 -1.40 36.25 17.65
CA SER A 242 -1.49 36.05 16.21
C SER A 242 -0.38 36.82 15.48
N GLY A 243 0.43 36.13 14.68
CA GLY A 243 1.59 36.68 13.99
C GLY A 243 2.94 36.24 14.58
N ASP A 244 2.97 35.68 15.78
CA ASP A 244 4.20 35.18 16.40
C ASP A 244 4.83 34.03 15.58
N ILE A 245 6.16 33.97 15.59
CA ILE A 245 6.93 32.86 15.02
C ILE A 245 7.18 31.85 16.13
N VAL A 246 6.70 30.62 15.90
CA VAL A 246 6.83 29.50 16.82
C VAL A 246 7.61 28.38 16.17
N LYS A 247 8.27 27.57 17.00
CA LYS A 247 8.98 26.37 16.58
C LYS A 247 8.39 25.18 17.32
N HIS A 248 8.10 24.12 16.56
CA HIS A 248 7.67 22.83 17.07
C HIS A 248 8.75 21.78 16.72
N GLU A 249 8.99 20.82 17.61
CA GLU A 249 10.02 19.80 17.43
C GLU A 249 9.81 18.95 16.16
N ILE A 250 8.58 18.46 15.97
CA ILE A 250 8.17 17.68 14.80
C ILE A 250 7.95 18.55 13.53
N PHE A 251 7.16 19.62 13.64
CA PHE A 251 6.69 20.37 12.47
C PHE A 251 7.63 21.52 12.03
N GLY A 252 8.64 21.83 12.83
CA GLY A 252 9.61 22.88 12.55
C GLY A 252 9.08 24.29 12.82
N ARG A 253 9.60 25.29 12.11
CA ARG A 253 9.23 26.69 12.29
C ARG A 253 7.92 27.02 11.55
N GLY A 254 7.05 27.77 12.21
CA GLY A 254 5.77 28.22 11.66
C GLY A 254 5.31 29.56 12.22
N ARG A 255 4.31 30.16 11.57
CA ARG A 255 3.69 31.42 11.99
C ARG A 255 2.30 31.18 12.54
N VAL A 256 1.97 31.77 13.68
CA VAL A 256 0.63 31.71 14.25
C VAL A 256 -0.33 32.52 13.39
N VAL A 257 -1.34 31.86 12.81
CA VAL A 257 -2.33 32.48 11.94
C VAL A 257 -3.55 32.94 12.74
N LYS A 258 -4.04 32.08 13.64
CA LYS A 258 -5.27 32.34 14.39
C LYS A 258 -5.24 31.62 15.74
N ILE A 259 -5.70 32.30 16.79
CA ILE A 259 -5.91 31.72 18.12
C ILE A 259 -7.42 31.75 18.37
N ALA A 260 -8.00 30.61 18.73
CA ALA A 260 -9.40 30.53 19.11
C ALA A 260 -9.52 30.83 20.62
N PRO A 261 -10.09 31.97 21.03
CA PRO A 261 -10.07 32.44 22.42
C PRO A 261 -10.92 31.60 23.38
N SER A 262 -11.71 30.65 22.88
CA SER A 262 -12.66 29.84 23.67
C SER A 262 -12.30 28.37 23.77
N SER A 263 -11.25 27.90 23.09
CA SER A 263 -10.98 26.46 22.95
C SER A 263 -9.51 26.07 23.08
N ASP A 264 -8.65 26.96 23.60
CA ASP A 264 -7.19 26.75 23.75
C ASP A 264 -6.52 26.10 22.55
N THR A 265 -7.03 26.37 21.35
CA THR A 265 -6.51 25.83 20.10
C THR A 265 -5.90 26.94 19.26
N VAL A 266 -4.69 26.68 18.79
CA VAL A 266 -3.93 27.58 17.91
C VAL A 266 -3.80 26.97 16.51
N HIS A 267 -3.95 27.82 15.50
CA HIS A 267 -3.69 27.48 14.11
C HIS A 267 -2.33 28.06 13.72
N VAL A 268 -1.37 27.19 13.41
CA VAL A 268 -0.01 27.55 13.04
C VAL A 268 0.27 27.09 11.62
N ASP A 269 0.77 27.99 10.78
CA ASP A 269 1.23 27.68 9.43
C ASP A 269 2.71 27.31 9.46
N PHE A 270 3.01 26.01 9.31
CA PHE A 270 4.38 25.50 9.32
C PHE A 270 4.94 25.45 7.90
N ASN A 271 6.16 25.96 7.71
CA ASN A 271 6.79 26.05 6.38
C ASN A 271 6.93 24.69 5.67
N ARG A 272 6.97 23.57 6.41
CA ARG A 272 7.12 22.22 5.86
C ARG A 272 5.82 21.47 5.66
N VAL A 273 4.77 21.78 6.41
CA VAL A 273 3.59 20.90 6.59
C VAL A 273 2.26 21.65 6.41
N GLY A 274 2.31 22.97 6.20
CA GLY A 274 1.15 23.85 6.08
C GLY A 274 0.45 24.09 7.42
N ILE A 275 -0.81 24.54 7.34
CA ILE A 275 -1.60 24.95 8.51
C ILE A 275 -2.02 23.74 9.35
N LYS A 276 -1.68 23.77 10.64
CA LYS A 276 -2.06 22.76 11.64
C LYS A 276 -2.81 23.39 12.81
N LYS A 277 -3.84 22.69 13.30
CA LYS A 277 -4.59 23.02 14.50
C LYS A 277 -4.01 22.24 15.68
N LEU A 278 -3.53 22.93 16.70
CA LEU A 278 -2.86 22.35 17.88
C LEU A 278 -3.52 22.85 19.15
N ALA A 279 -3.56 22.03 20.20
CA ALA A 279 -4.01 22.42 21.54
C ALA A 279 -2.82 23.02 22.32
N LEU A 280 -2.97 24.23 22.85
CA LEU A 280 -1.87 25.04 23.40
C LEU A 280 -1.09 24.30 24.49
N GLU A 281 -1.78 23.54 25.34
CA GLU A 281 -1.24 22.80 26.49
C GLU A 281 -0.35 21.60 26.11
N TYR A 282 -0.51 21.07 24.90
CA TYR A 282 0.17 19.86 24.43
C TYR A 282 1.00 20.08 23.15
N ALA A 283 1.09 21.33 22.70
CA ALA A 283 1.68 21.66 21.40
C ALA A 283 3.21 21.89 21.46
N ASN A 284 3.84 21.89 22.65
CA ASN A 284 5.28 22.10 22.85
C ASN A 284 5.86 23.19 21.92
N LEU A 285 5.20 24.36 21.89
CA LEU A 285 5.55 25.46 21.00
C LEU A 285 6.56 26.39 21.68
N GLU A 286 7.77 26.47 21.13
CA GLU A 286 8.77 27.44 21.56
C GLU A 286 8.58 28.75 20.78
N LYS A 287 8.38 29.87 21.48
CA LYS A 287 8.38 31.20 20.85
C LYS A 287 9.80 31.58 20.45
N VAL A 288 10.00 31.92 19.17
CA VAL A 288 11.30 32.36 18.65
C VAL A 288 11.27 33.88 18.53
N GLU A 289 11.99 34.59 19.41
CA GLU A 289 12.15 36.04 19.29
C GLU A 289 13.00 36.39 18.06
N GLY A 290 12.34 36.84 17.00
CA GLY A 290 12.97 37.38 15.80
C GLY A 290 13.13 38.89 15.91
N SER A 291 14.35 39.34 16.17
CA SER A 291 14.81 40.74 16.00
C SER A 291 14.43 41.31 14.63
N CYS A 292 13.70 42.43 14.64
CA CYS A 292 13.46 43.23 13.43
C CYS A 292 14.78 43.73 12.83
N ARG A 293 14.98 43.49 11.54
CA ARG A 293 15.60 44.45 10.63
C ARG A 293 14.74 44.56 9.38
#